data_AF-A0A8J6E6N3-F1
#
_entry.id   AF-A0A8J6E6N3-F1
#
_cell.length_a   1.000
_cell.length_b   1.000
_cell.length_c   1.000
_cell.angle_alpha   90.00
_cell.angle_beta   90.00
_cell.angle_gamma   90.00
#
_symmetry.space_group_name_H-M   'P 1'
#
loop_
_entity.id
_entity.type
_entity.pdbx_description
1 polymer ?
#
loop_
_entity_poly.entity_id
_entity_poly.type
_entity_poly.pdbx_seq_one_letter_code
_entity_poly.pdbx_strand_id
1 'polypeptide(L)'
;EEENRLREELRQEWERKQEKIKSEEIEITFSYWDGSGHRRTVKMKKGNTIQQFLQKALEILRKDFSELRSAGVEQLMYIKEDLIIPHHHSFYDFIVTKARGKSGPLFNFDVHDDVRLLSDATVEKDESHAGKVVLRSWYEKNKHIFPASRWEPYDPEKKWDKYTIR
;
A
#
# COMPACT_ATOMS: atom_id res chain seq x y z
N GLU A 1 -7.37 -38.56 -17.81
CA GLU A 1 -7.32 -37.48 -18.83
C GLU A 1 -8.31 -36.36 -18.54
N GLU A 2 -9.58 -36.67 -18.30
CA GLU A 2 -10.61 -35.68 -17.97
C GLU A 2 -10.31 -34.86 -16.70
N GLU A 3 -9.78 -35.50 -15.66
CA GLU A 3 -9.31 -34.80 -14.45
C GLU A 3 -8.18 -33.80 -14.73
N ASN A 4 -7.27 -34.12 -15.65
CA ASN A 4 -6.17 -33.22 -16.03
C ASN A 4 -6.71 -32.01 -16.83
N ARG A 5 -7.69 -32.22 -17.71
CA ARG A 5 -8.37 -31.13 -18.44
C ARG A 5 -9.10 -30.20 -17.47
N LEU A 6 -9.87 -30.75 -16.52
CA LEU A 6 -10.59 -29.96 -15.54
C LEU A 6 -9.65 -29.16 -14.61
N ARG A 7 -8.53 -29.76 -14.19
CA ARG A 7 -7.49 -29.06 -13.41
C ARG A 7 -6.88 -27.90 -14.18
N GLU A 8 -6.65 -28.08 -15.48
CA GLU A 8 -6.08 -27.05 -16.34
C GLU A 8 -7.07 -25.90 -16.61
N GLU A 9 -8.35 -26.22 -16.86
CA GLU A 9 -9.42 -25.23 -17.01
C GLU A 9 -9.57 -24.37 -15.75
N LEU A 10 -9.59 -25.00 -14.57
CA LEU A 10 -9.67 -24.29 -13.28
C LEU A 10 -8.45 -23.40 -13.03
N ARG A 11 -7.24 -23.84 -13.43
CA ARG A 11 -6.02 -23.02 -13.34
C ARG A 11 -6.15 -21.77 -14.22
N GLN A 12 -6.57 -21.93 -15.47
CA GLN A 12 -6.71 -20.81 -16.40
C GLN A 12 -7.81 -19.83 -15.98
N GLU A 13 -8.92 -20.33 -15.42
CA GLU A 13 -9.95 -19.47 -14.83
C GLU A 13 -9.43 -18.70 -13.62
N TRP A 14 -8.65 -19.36 -12.76
CA TRP A 14 -8.02 -18.72 -11.62
C TRP A 14 -7.07 -17.61 -12.06
N GLU A 15 -6.16 -17.89 -12.99
CA GLU A 15 -5.22 -16.92 -13.54
C GLU A 15 -5.93 -15.73 -14.18
N ARG A 16 -6.98 -15.96 -14.97
CA ARG A 16 -7.81 -14.88 -15.56
C ARG A 16 -8.47 -14.00 -14.49
N LYS A 17 -8.99 -14.60 -13.41
CA LYS A 17 -9.58 -13.84 -12.29
C LYS A 17 -8.51 -13.01 -11.56
N GLN A 18 -7.33 -13.58 -11.33
CA GLN A 18 -6.20 -12.89 -10.71
C GLN A 18 -5.75 -11.70 -11.56
N GLU A 19 -5.59 -11.91 -12.86
CA GLU A 19 -5.17 -10.87 -13.80
C GLU A 19 -6.19 -9.74 -13.88
N LYS A 20 -7.49 -10.08 -13.92
CA LYS A 20 -8.57 -9.09 -13.87
C LYS A 20 -8.43 -8.16 -12.66
N ILE A 21 -8.31 -8.71 -11.45
CA ILE A 21 -8.16 -7.91 -10.23
C ILE A 21 -6.86 -7.11 -10.26
N LYS A 22 -5.74 -7.71 -10.69
CA LYS A 22 -4.45 -7.01 -10.80
C LYS A 22 -4.50 -5.84 -11.78
N SER A 23 -5.32 -5.93 -12.82
CA SER A 23 -5.44 -4.90 -13.85
C SER A 23 -6.28 -3.68 -13.45
N GLU A 24 -7.11 -3.81 -12.40
CA GLU A 24 -7.96 -2.72 -11.91
C GLU A 24 -7.11 -1.55 -11.43
N GLU A 25 -7.51 -0.33 -11.81
CA GLU A 25 -6.86 0.89 -11.38
C GLU A 25 -7.27 1.26 -9.95
N ILE A 26 -6.30 1.77 -9.20
CA ILE A 26 -6.43 2.29 -7.85
C ILE A 26 -5.79 3.66 -7.77
N GLU A 27 -6.39 4.53 -6.97
CA GLU A 27 -5.79 5.80 -6.60
C GLU A 27 -5.12 5.66 -5.23
N ILE A 28 -3.82 5.92 -5.17
CA ILE A 28 -3.03 5.87 -3.96
C ILE A 28 -2.70 7.29 -3.54
N THR A 29 -3.14 7.63 -2.32
CA THR A 29 -2.78 8.89 -1.69
C THR A 29 -1.55 8.68 -0.80
N PHE A 30 -0.52 9.48 -1.03
CA PHE A 30 0.71 9.45 -0.24
C PHE A 30 1.17 10.85 0.15
N SER A 31 2.13 10.93 1.06
CA SER A 31 2.75 12.17 1.50
C SER A 31 4.27 12.00 1.49
N TYR A 32 4.99 12.84 0.75
CA TYR A 32 6.44 12.91 0.92
C TYR A 32 6.75 13.56 2.26
N TRP A 33 7.67 12.97 3.02
CA TRP A 33 8.00 13.41 4.37
C TRP A 33 9.47 13.78 4.48
N ASP A 34 9.72 15.08 4.58
CA ASP A 34 11.02 15.72 4.85
C ASP A 34 11.11 16.29 6.28
N GLY A 35 10.05 16.08 7.08
CA GLY A 35 9.79 16.80 8.33
C GLY A 35 8.49 17.61 8.27
N SER A 36 8.01 17.90 7.06
CA SER A 36 6.66 18.37 6.75
C SER A 36 5.97 17.38 5.80
N GLY A 37 4.65 17.36 5.78
CA GLY A 37 3.87 16.44 4.95
C GLY A 37 3.47 17.07 3.60
N HIS A 38 3.92 16.48 2.49
CA HIS A 38 3.58 16.93 1.14
C HIS A 38 2.67 15.92 0.44
N ARG A 39 1.35 16.08 0.63
CA ARG A 39 0.34 15.14 0.09
C ARG A 39 0.30 15.18 -1.44
N ARG A 40 0.25 14.01 -2.06
CA ARG A 40 0.14 13.76 -3.50
C ARG A 40 -0.75 12.54 -3.73
N THR A 41 -1.29 12.42 -4.93
CA THR A 41 -2.06 11.26 -5.36
C THR A 41 -1.46 10.69 -6.63
N VAL A 42 -1.56 9.37 -6.79
CA VAL A 42 -1.09 8.67 -7.98
C VAL A 42 -2.04 7.55 -8.34
N LYS A 43 -2.38 7.44 -9.62
CA LYS A 43 -3.18 6.34 -10.15
C LYS A 43 -2.29 5.25 -10.71
N MET A 44 -2.55 3.99 -10.38
CA MET A 44 -1.84 2.81 -10.91
C MET A 44 -2.66 1.55 -10.74
N LYS A 45 -2.18 0.40 -11.22
CA LYS A 45 -2.92 -0.86 -11.15
C LYS A 45 -2.68 -1.58 -9.82
N LYS A 46 -3.64 -2.36 -9.34
CA LYS A 46 -3.49 -3.19 -8.13
C LYS A 46 -2.30 -4.15 -8.21
N GLY A 47 -2.00 -4.66 -9.40
CA GLY A 47 -0.86 -5.53 -9.63
C GLY A 47 0.50 -4.84 -9.55
N ASN A 48 0.57 -3.51 -9.43
CA ASN A 48 1.84 -2.81 -9.33
C ASN A 48 2.50 -3.03 -7.96
N THR A 49 3.83 -3.13 -7.98
CA THR A 49 4.64 -3.26 -6.76
C THR A 49 4.83 -1.92 -6.07
N ILE A 50 5.18 -1.95 -4.78
CA ILE A 50 5.58 -0.74 -4.04
C ILE A 50 6.79 -0.07 -4.70
N GLN A 51 7.72 -0.84 -5.28
CA GLN A 51 8.83 -0.29 -6.06
C GLN A 51 8.34 0.54 -7.26
N GLN A 52 7.38 0.01 -8.03
CA GLN A 52 6.79 0.73 -9.17
C GLN A 52 6.02 1.97 -8.70
N PHE A 53 5.34 1.89 -7.56
CA PHE A 53 4.71 3.03 -6.91
C PHE A 53 5.74 4.11 -6.55
N LEU A 54 6.84 3.74 -5.89
CA LEU A 54 7.90 4.65 -5.47
C LEU A 54 8.60 5.29 -6.68
N GLN A 55 8.79 4.55 -7.77
CA GLN A 55 9.30 5.11 -9.03
C GLN A 55 8.39 6.25 -9.55
N LYS A 56 7.08 6.00 -9.63
CA LYS A 56 6.12 7.01 -10.09
C LYS A 56 5.99 8.18 -9.11
N ALA A 57 6.03 7.91 -7.81
CA ALA A 57 6.07 8.95 -6.77
C ALA A 57 7.32 9.82 -6.92
N LEU A 58 8.49 9.22 -7.10
CA LEU A 58 9.76 9.92 -7.27
C LEU A 58 9.76 10.84 -8.49
N GLU A 59 9.20 10.40 -9.63
CA GLU A 59 9.05 11.23 -10.84
C GLU A 59 8.18 12.48 -10.60
N ILE A 60 7.11 12.34 -9.82
CA ILE A 60 6.26 13.48 -9.43
C ILE A 60 7.03 14.42 -8.51
N LEU A 61 7.68 13.88 -7.47
CA LEU A 61 8.34 14.66 -6.43
C LEU A 61 9.60 15.38 -6.93
N ARG A 62 10.33 14.83 -7.90
CA ARG A 62 11.54 15.44 -8.47
C ARG A 62 11.34 16.84 -9.05
N LYS A 63 10.11 17.20 -9.39
CA LYS A 63 9.74 18.55 -9.87
C LYS A 63 9.82 19.60 -8.76
N ASP A 64 9.46 19.20 -7.55
CA ASP A 64 9.32 20.10 -6.40
C ASP A 64 10.51 20.01 -5.44
N PHE A 65 11.16 18.84 -5.35
CA PHE A 65 12.22 18.56 -4.38
C PHE A 65 13.56 18.27 -5.07
N SER A 66 14.47 19.24 -5.01
CA SER A 66 15.80 19.18 -5.65
C SER A 66 16.66 18.02 -5.13
N GLU A 67 16.54 17.69 -3.85
CA GLU A 67 17.24 16.57 -3.20
C GLU A 67 16.89 15.20 -3.78
N LEU A 68 15.71 15.07 -4.39
CA LEU A 68 15.25 13.82 -5.00
C LEU A 68 15.73 13.64 -6.45
N ARG A 69 16.37 14.64 -7.06
CA ARG A 69 16.85 14.55 -8.44
C ARG A 69 17.92 13.48 -8.63
N SER A 70 18.84 13.35 -7.67
CA SER A 70 19.87 12.31 -7.67
C SER A 70 19.45 11.03 -6.94
N ALA A 71 18.32 11.04 -6.24
CA ALA A 71 17.88 9.89 -5.47
C ALA A 71 17.34 8.78 -6.39
N GLY A 72 17.67 7.53 -6.05
CA GLY A 72 17.08 6.33 -6.67
C GLY A 72 15.89 5.80 -5.88
N VAL A 73 15.09 4.93 -6.50
CA VAL A 73 13.93 4.29 -5.84
C VAL A 73 14.35 3.45 -4.63
N GLU A 74 15.50 2.79 -4.69
CA GLU A 74 16.03 1.98 -3.58
C GLU A 74 16.36 2.80 -2.31
N GLN A 75 16.50 4.11 -2.47
CA GLN A 75 16.73 5.04 -1.38
C GLN A 75 15.41 5.60 -0.80
N LEU A 76 14.27 5.29 -1.39
CA LEU A 76 12.96 5.62 -0.83
C LEU A 76 12.45 4.45 0.02
N MET A 77 11.56 4.78 0.94
CA MET A 77 10.82 3.84 1.77
C MET A 77 9.36 4.24 1.76
N TYR A 78 8.45 3.26 1.77
CA TYR A 78 7.02 3.49 1.91
C TYR A 78 6.55 3.03 3.30
N ILE A 79 5.84 3.91 4.00
CA ILE A 79 5.31 3.65 5.34
C ILE A 79 3.79 3.81 5.31
N LYS A 80 3.05 2.79 5.74
CA LYS A 80 1.58 2.84 5.86
C LYS A 80 1.19 2.34 7.25
N GLU A 81 0.40 3.09 8.00
CA GLU A 81 0.00 2.73 9.38
C GLU A 81 1.19 2.37 10.31
N ASP A 82 2.27 3.16 10.25
CA ASP A 82 3.54 2.88 10.96
C ASP A 82 4.23 1.56 10.57
N LEU A 83 3.86 0.96 9.43
CA LEU A 83 4.51 -0.23 8.89
C LEU A 83 5.35 0.14 7.68
N ILE A 84 6.63 -0.22 7.72
CA ILE A 84 7.57 -0.09 6.60
C ILE A 84 7.26 -1.22 5.62
N ILE A 85 6.75 -0.86 4.46
CA ILE A 85 6.28 -1.81 3.45
C ILE A 85 7.44 -2.17 2.51
N PRO A 86 7.77 -3.47 2.33
CA PRO A 86 8.80 -3.90 1.40
C PRO A 86 8.49 -3.59 -0.07
N HIS A 87 9.54 -3.32 -0.86
CA HIS A 87 9.43 -2.89 -2.26
C HIS A 87 8.87 -3.96 -3.21
N HIS A 88 9.07 -5.24 -2.89
CA HIS A 88 8.68 -6.36 -3.75
C HIS A 88 7.20 -6.72 -3.64
N HIS A 89 6.50 -6.29 -2.59
CA HIS A 89 5.07 -6.54 -2.47
C HIS A 89 4.28 -5.68 -3.46
N SER A 90 3.15 -6.21 -3.91
CA SER A 90 2.16 -5.53 -4.72
C SER A 90 0.95 -5.09 -3.90
N PHE A 91 0.21 -4.08 -4.39
CA PHE A 91 -1.06 -3.71 -3.77
C PHE A 91 -2.05 -4.88 -3.76
N TYR A 92 -1.97 -5.73 -4.79
CA TYR A 92 -2.70 -6.98 -4.89
C TYR A 92 -2.44 -7.93 -3.72
N ASP A 93 -1.19 -8.09 -3.30
CA ASP A 93 -0.84 -8.96 -2.17
C ASP A 93 -1.53 -8.51 -0.88
N PHE A 94 -1.56 -7.20 -0.63
CA PHE A 94 -2.22 -6.63 0.54
C PHE A 94 -3.75 -6.74 0.47
N ILE A 95 -4.33 -6.67 -0.73
CA ILE A 95 -5.78 -6.85 -0.94
C ILE A 95 -6.20 -8.29 -0.66
N VAL A 96 -5.50 -9.26 -1.25
CA VAL A 96 -5.86 -10.68 -1.13
C VAL A 96 -5.68 -11.18 0.30
N THR A 97 -4.58 -10.80 0.94
CA THR A 97 -4.30 -11.17 2.34
C THR A 97 -5.20 -10.43 3.33
N LYS A 98 -5.97 -9.44 2.86
CA LYS A 98 -6.73 -8.50 3.71
C LYS A 98 -5.82 -7.95 4.80
N ALA A 99 -4.62 -7.53 4.41
CA ALA A 99 -3.57 -7.13 5.33
C ALA A 99 -4.08 -6.05 6.28
N ARG A 100 -3.88 -6.26 7.59
CA ARG A 100 -4.29 -5.32 8.63
C ARG A 100 -3.04 -4.67 9.23
N GLY A 101 -3.12 -3.37 9.43
CA GLY A 101 -2.15 -2.63 10.22
C GLY A 101 -2.67 -2.41 11.63
N LYS A 102 -2.01 -1.50 12.35
CA LYS A 102 -2.34 -1.16 13.74
C LYS A 102 -3.78 -0.65 13.88
N SER A 103 -4.26 0.14 12.93
CA SER A 103 -5.52 0.87 13.03
C SER A 103 -6.69 0.21 12.28
N GLY A 104 -6.46 -0.84 11.48
CA GLY A 104 -7.48 -1.36 10.56
C GLY A 104 -6.87 -1.99 9.30
N PRO A 105 -7.64 -2.19 8.22
CA PRO A 105 -7.10 -2.61 6.93
C PRO A 105 -5.96 -1.68 6.47
N LEU A 106 -4.83 -2.24 6.04
CA LEU A 106 -3.70 -1.45 5.53
C LEU A 106 -4.08 -0.64 4.30
N PHE A 107 -4.95 -1.20 3.47
CA PHE A 107 -5.52 -0.49 2.35
C PHE A 107 -7.00 -0.81 2.28
N ASN A 108 -7.83 0.21 2.33
CA ASN A 108 -9.23 0.09 1.98
C ASN A 108 -9.38 0.50 0.51
N PHE A 109 -9.10 -0.45 -0.39
CA PHE A 109 -9.44 -0.29 -1.79
C PHE A 109 -10.87 -0.73 -1.94
N ASP A 110 -11.76 0.19 -1.62
CA ASP A 110 -13.17 -0.11 -1.59
C ASP A 110 -13.60 -0.64 -2.96
N VAL A 111 -14.02 -1.90 -3.01
CA VAL A 111 -14.63 -2.52 -4.17
C VAL A 111 -16.09 -2.09 -4.15
N HIS A 112 -16.34 -0.80 -4.34
CA HIS A 112 -17.65 -0.34 -4.79
C HIS A 112 -17.52 -0.25 -6.31
N ASP A 113 -18.01 -1.25 -7.04
CA ASP A 113 -19.37 -1.09 -7.56
C ASP A 113 -20.13 -2.42 -7.77
N ASP A 114 -20.20 -3.33 -6.80
CA ASP A 114 -21.11 -4.50 -6.93
C ASP A 114 -21.77 -5.01 -5.64
N VAL A 115 -21.89 -4.18 -4.60
CA VAL A 115 -22.89 -4.42 -3.52
C VAL A 115 -23.57 -3.10 -3.16
N ARG A 116 -24.56 -2.71 -3.96
CA ARG A 116 -25.71 -1.99 -3.41
C ARG A 116 -26.33 -2.90 -2.36
N LEU A 117 -26.09 -2.68 -1.06
CA LEU A 117 -26.99 -3.12 0.00
C LEU A 117 -26.70 -2.32 1.28
N LEU A 118 -27.69 -1.46 1.59
CA LEU A 118 -28.07 -0.99 2.91
C LEU A 118 -27.19 0.10 3.53
N SER A 119 -27.70 1.32 3.35
CA SER A 119 -27.58 2.44 4.28
C SER A 119 -27.65 1.95 5.73
N ASP A 120 -26.50 1.85 6.38
CA ASP A 120 -26.43 1.71 7.83
C ASP A 120 -25.51 2.81 8.36
N ALA A 121 -25.98 3.60 9.32
CA ALA A 121 -25.32 4.81 9.80
C ALA A 121 -24.18 4.52 10.79
N THR A 122 -23.49 3.39 10.61
CA THR A 122 -22.33 2.93 11.38
C THR A 122 -21.05 2.83 10.55
N VAL A 123 -21.07 3.34 9.31
CA VAL A 123 -19.89 3.40 8.44
C VAL A 123 -18.83 4.29 9.10
N GLU A 124 -17.84 3.65 9.73
CA GLU A 124 -16.56 4.28 10.06
C GLU A 124 -16.10 5.02 8.80
N LYS A 125 -16.00 6.36 8.87
CA LYS A 125 -15.33 7.15 7.83
C LYS A 125 -13.85 6.74 7.86
N ASP A 126 -13.55 5.68 7.13
CA ASP A 126 -12.27 4.99 7.11
C ASP A 126 -11.28 5.82 6.26
N GLU A 127 -10.85 6.94 6.84
CA GLU A 127 -9.82 7.80 6.25
C GLU A 127 -8.47 7.08 6.38
N SER A 128 -8.23 6.07 5.54
CA SER A 128 -6.98 5.31 5.58
C SER A 128 -5.81 6.29 5.51
N HIS A 129 -4.96 6.35 6.53
CA HIS A 129 -3.98 7.41 6.68
C HIS A 129 -3.07 7.44 5.45
N ALA A 130 -2.89 8.60 4.80
CA ALA A 130 -2.04 8.69 3.61
C ALA A 130 -0.66 8.08 3.90
N GLY A 131 -0.22 7.16 3.03
CA GLY A 131 1.09 6.52 3.21
C GLY A 131 2.21 7.54 3.10
N LYS A 132 3.29 7.38 3.88
CA LYS A 132 4.45 8.28 3.84
C LYS A 132 5.50 7.71 2.90
N VAL A 133 6.06 8.57 2.05
CA VAL A 133 7.25 8.29 1.24
C VAL A 133 8.40 9.05 1.86
N VAL A 134 9.45 8.35 2.23
CA VAL A 134 10.55 8.89 3.05
C VAL A 134 11.88 8.47 2.43
N LEU A 135 12.88 9.35 2.46
CA LEU A 135 14.26 8.94 2.16
C LEU A 135 14.81 8.02 3.25
N ARG A 136 15.42 6.91 2.87
CA ARG A 136 16.11 5.98 3.78
C ARG A 136 17.14 6.71 4.64
N SER A 137 17.91 7.63 4.04
CA SER A 137 18.88 8.46 4.77
C SER A 137 18.23 9.36 5.82
N TRP A 138 17.03 9.87 5.57
CA TRP A 138 16.24 10.61 6.56
C TRP A 138 15.76 9.67 7.66
N TYR A 139 15.21 8.50 7.31
CA TYR A 139 14.72 7.53 8.30
C TYR A 139 15.83 7.08 9.24
N GLU A 140 17.00 6.67 8.73
CA GLU A 140 18.11 6.21 9.57
C GLU A 140 18.59 7.27 10.58
N LYS A 141 18.56 8.55 10.19
CA LYS A 141 18.90 9.67 11.07
C LYS A 141 17.81 9.95 12.11
N ASN A 142 16.54 9.77 11.76
CA ASN A 142 15.41 10.20 12.59
C ASN A 142 14.63 9.06 13.27
N LYS A 143 14.99 7.79 13.05
CA LYS A 143 14.28 6.61 13.58
C LYS A 143 14.20 6.52 15.11
N HIS A 144 14.91 7.38 15.83
CA HIS A 144 14.84 7.49 17.29
C HIS A 144 13.85 8.58 17.76
N ILE A 145 13.29 9.36 16.84
CA ILE A 145 12.39 10.49 17.09
C ILE A 145 10.98 10.11 16.64
N PHE A 146 9.97 10.56 17.38
CA PHE A 146 8.56 10.38 17.01
C PHE A 146 8.22 11.19 15.73
N PRO A 147 7.46 10.64 14.75
CA PRO A 147 6.80 9.32 14.75
C PRO A 147 7.65 8.15 14.22
N ALA A 148 8.83 8.41 13.64
CA ALA A 148 9.65 7.39 12.99
C ALA A 148 10.08 6.25 13.93
N SER A 149 10.19 6.52 15.23
CA SER A 149 10.48 5.52 16.26
C SER A 149 9.39 4.47 16.48
N ARG A 150 8.18 4.69 15.97
CA ARG A 150 7.10 3.67 15.99
C ARG A 150 7.06 2.80 14.75
N TRP A 151 7.85 3.13 13.73
CA TRP A 151 7.80 2.41 12.46
C TRP A 151 8.51 1.08 12.58
N GLU A 152 7.84 0.02 12.14
CA GLU A 152 8.38 -1.34 12.16
C GLU A 152 8.23 -1.99 10.78
N PRO A 153 9.09 -2.97 10.42
CA PRO A 153 8.92 -3.74 9.20
C PRO A 153 7.54 -4.41 9.15
N TYR A 154 6.89 -4.36 7.99
CA TYR A 154 5.69 -5.14 7.75
C TYR A 154 6.00 -6.63 7.83
N ASP A 155 5.22 -7.35 8.63
CA ASP A 155 5.24 -8.79 8.78
C ASP A 155 3.86 -9.35 8.39
N PRO A 156 3.75 -10.14 7.31
CA PRO A 156 2.48 -10.74 6.87
C PRO A 156 1.85 -11.69 7.89
N GLU A 157 2.64 -12.30 8.78
CA GLU A 157 2.14 -13.27 9.76
C GLU A 157 1.64 -12.60 11.05
N LYS A 158 2.04 -11.34 11.26
CA LYS A 158 1.68 -10.57 12.45
C LYS A 158 0.21 -10.16 12.41
N LYS A 159 -0.57 -10.73 13.33
CA LYS A 159 -1.98 -10.37 13.52
C LYS A 159 -2.09 -9.20 14.48
N TRP A 160 -2.68 -8.12 14.00
CA TRP A 160 -3.03 -6.96 14.81
C TRP A 160 -4.44 -7.16 15.36
N ASP A 161 -4.57 -7.42 16.66
CA ASP A 161 -5.86 -7.43 17.35
C ASP A 161 -6.46 -6.02 17.42
N LYS A 162 -7.77 -5.93 17.69
CA LYS A 162 -8.51 -4.65 17.75
C LYS A 162 -7.78 -3.63 18.62
N TYR A 163 -7.57 -2.46 18.03
CA TYR A 163 -6.89 -1.28 18.59
C TYR A 163 -7.27 -1.03 20.05
N THR A 164 -6.35 -1.26 20.99
CA THR A 164 -6.44 -0.69 22.33
C THR A 164 -5.50 0.50 22.40
N ILE A 165 -6.05 1.70 22.32
CA ILE A 165 -5.36 2.90 22.79
C ILE A 165 -5.08 2.69 24.28
N ARG A 166 -3.82 2.74 24.70
CA ARG A 166 -3.44 2.95 26.10
C ARG A 166 -2.68 4.26 26.20
#